data_AF-A0A7S1X0T6-F1
#
_entry.id   AF-A0A7S1X0T6-F1
#
_cell.length_a   1.000
_cell.length_b   1.000
_cell.length_c   1.000
_cell.angle_alpha   90.00
_cell.angle_beta   90.00
_cell.angle_gamma   90.00
#
_symmetry.space_group_name_H-M   'P 1'
#
loop_
_entity.id
_entity.type
_entity.pdbx_description
1 polymer ?
#
loop_
_entity_poly.entity_id
_entity_poly.type
_entity_poly.pdbx_seq_one_letter_code
_entity_poly.pdbx_strand_id
1 'polypeptide(L)'
;VGRKSLPAGRSGEAPSVGLTEALTGLGFETERLKTGTPARVDRRTVDFSRLEAQPGDEEVRWFSFDPAVHVEQAQVACHLTRTTAATHALIEANLHETPTYGGWVAGKGPRYCPSIEDKIVRFKDKDSHQVFLEPEGRDTPELYVQGFSTGLPERLQLGLLQTLPGL
;
A
#
# COMPACT_ATOMS: atom_id res chain seq x y z
N VAL A 1 1.52 13.36 0.29
CA VAL A 1 0.24 12.86 0.82
C VAL A 1 -0.79 13.96 0.69
N GLY A 2 -1.85 13.74 -0.08
CA GLY A 2 -2.70 14.83 -0.56
C GLY A 2 -1.87 15.92 -1.24
N ARG A 3 -2.10 17.18 -0.87
CA ARG A 3 -1.33 18.35 -1.35
C ARG A 3 0.01 18.58 -0.66
N LYS A 4 0.36 17.80 0.37
CA LYS A 4 1.64 17.96 1.09
C LYS A 4 2.75 17.17 0.39
N SER A 5 3.90 17.83 0.16
CA SER A 5 5.13 17.24 -0.37
C SER A 5 6.32 17.61 0.51
N LEU A 6 7.25 16.66 0.71
CA LEU A 6 8.43 16.81 1.56
C LEU A 6 9.64 16.19 0.84
N PRO A 7 10.84 16.81 0.87
CA PRO A 7 12.06 16.19 0.35
C PRO A 7 12.42 14.96 1.19
N ALA A 8 12.33 13.77 0.60
CA ALA A 8 12.54 12.50 1.30
C ALA A 8 12.87 11.36 0.33
N GLY A 9 13.66 10.39 0.79
CA GLY A 9 13.85 9.10 0.11
C GLY A 9 12.79 8.08 0.52
N ARG A 10 12.50 8.03 1.83
CA ARG A 10 11.39 7.32 2.47
C ARG A 10 10.80 8.19 3.57
N SER A 11 9.67 7.79 4.15
CA SER A 11 9.14 8.47 5.33
C SER A 11 10.19 8.47 6.45
N GLY A 12 10.55 9.66 6.95
CA GLY A 12 11.57 9.83 8.00
C GLY A 12 13.03 9.76 7.51
N GLU A 13 13.28 9.52 6.21
CA GLU A 13 14.63 9.42 5.64
C GLU A 13 14.91 10.56 4.65
N ALA A 14 16.10 11.15 4.73
CA ALA A 14 16.55 12.18 3.80
C ALA A 14 16.73 11.62 2.37
N PRO A 15 16.50 12.42 1.32
CA PRO A 15 16.80 12.02 -0.05
C PRO A 15 18.31 12.08 -0.32
N SER A 16 18.79 11.31 -1.29
CA SER A 16 20.08 11.59 -1.92
C SER A 16 19.96 12.82 -2.83
N VAL A 17 21.04 13.59 -2.95
CA VAL A 17 21.11 14.80 -3.77
C VAL A 17 22.43 14.83 -4.56
N GLY A 18 22.46 15.45 -5.74
CA GLY A 18 23.68 15.67 -6.54
C GLY A 18 24.03 14.55 -7.52
N LEU A 19 23.70 13.29 -7.23
CA LEU A 19 24.03 12.17 -8.11
C LEU A 19 23.27 12.22 -9.44
N THR A 20 21.99 12.58 -9.41
CA THR A 20 21.15 12.70 -10.62
C THR A 20 21.67 13.78 -11.56
N GLU A 21 22.11 14.92 -11.00
CA GLU A 21 22.69 16.03 -11.74
C GLU A 21 24.03 15.62 -12.38
N ALA A 22 24.87 14.89 -11.65
CA ALA A 22 26.14 14.36 -12.18
C ALA A 22 25.91 13.39 -13.36
N LEU A 23 24.94 12.49 -13.24
CA LEU A 23 24.57 11.56 -14.32
C LEU A 23 24.02 12.29 -15.54
N THR A 24 23.16 13.29 -15.33
CA THR A 24 22.62 14.12 -16.41
C THR A 24 23.75 14.89 -17.12
N GLY A 25 24.73 15.39 -16.36
CA GLY A 25 25.92 16.05 -16.91
C GLY A 25 26.80 15.15 -17.78
N LEU A 26 26.75 13.83 -17.58
CA LEU A 26 27.42 12.83 -18.43
C LEU A 26 26.59 12.41 -19.65
N GLY A 27 25.40 12.99 -19.85
CA GLY A 27 24.53 12.70 -20.98
C GLY A 27 23.52 11.58 -20.76
N PHE A 28 23.31 11.12 -19.51
CA PHE A 28 22.23 10.17 -19.21
C PHE A 28 20.87 10.86 -19.14
N GLU A 29 19.86 10.24 -19.73
CA GLU A 29 18.46 10.66 -19.58
C GLU A 29 17.89 10.19 -18.24
N THR A 30 17.04 11.01 -17.63
CA THR A 30 16.41 10.71 -16.34
C THR A 30 14.90 10.98 -16.38
N GLU A 31 14.13 10.13 -15.69
CA GLU A 31 12.68 10.29 -15.52
C GLU A 31 12.28 10.17 -14.04
N ARG A 32 11.07 10.64 -13.70
CA ARG A 32 10.50 10.50 -12.36
C ARG A 32 9.34 9.51 -12.35
N LEU A 33 9.50 8.47 -11.55
CA LEU A 33 8.44 7.50 -11.23
C LEU A 33 7.82 7.80 -9.87
N LYS A 34 6.58 7.37 -9.69
CA LYS A 34 5.85 7.50 -8.43
C LYS A 34 5.23 6.18 -8.05
N THR A 35 5.52 5.73 -6.83
CA THR A 35 4.86 4.61 -6.18
C THR A 35 4.22 5.08 -4.87
N GLY A 36 3.17 4.39 -4.45
CA GLY A 36 2.49 4.64 -3.17
C GLY A 36 2.65 3.45 -2.24
N THR A 37 2.46 3.69 -0.95
CA THR A 37 2.41 2.64 0.08
C THR A 37 1.13 2.84 0.90
N PRO A 38 0.47 1.78 1.39
CA PRO A 38 -0.64 1.90 2.31
C PRO A 38 -0.18 2.36 3.70
N ALA A 39 -1.16 2.77 4.51
CA ALA A 39 -0.96 2.96 5.93
C ALA A 39 -0.63 1.63 6.63
N ARG A 40 0.02 1.74 7.79
CA ARG A 40 0.13 0.64 8.76
C ARG A 40 -0.92 0.85 9.83
N VAL A 41 -1.55 -0.23 10.27
CA VAL A 41 -2.56 -0.20 11.33
C VAL A 41 -2.13 -1.07 12.51
N ASP A 42 -2.64 -0.74 13.70
CA ASP A 42 -2.34 -1.48 14.91
C ASP A 42 -3.20 -2.73 15.00
N ARG A 43 -2.59 -3.92 15.04
CA ARG A 43 -3.30 -5.20 15.14
C ARG A 43 -4.27 -5.27 16.32
N ARG A 44 -4.03 -4.51 17.39
CA ARG A 44 -4.86 -4.52 18.60
C ARG A 44 -6.21 -3.82 18.41
N THR A 45 -6.35 -3.01 17.35
CA THR A 45 -7.60 -2.31 17.02
C THR A 45 -8.41 -3.05 15.96
N VAL A 46 -7.94 -4.20 15.48
CA VAL A 46 -8.57 -4.98 14.41
C VAL A 46 -9.49 -6.04 14.99
N ASP A 47 -10.72 -6.11 14.48
CA ASP A 47 -11.66 -7.19 14.78
C ASP A 47 -11.48 -8.34 13.77
N PHE A 48 -10.59 -9.27 14.12
CA PHE A 48 -10.29 -10.45 13.30
C PHE A 48 -11.48 -11.41 13.12
N SER A 49 -12.51 -11.34 13.97
CA SER A 49 -13.70 -12.21 13.82
C SER A 49 -14.51 -11.88 12.56
N ARG A 50 -14.31 -10.69 12.01
CA ARG A 50 -14.96 -10.19 10.79
C ARG A 50 -14.10 -10.38 9.53
N LEU A 51 -12.96 -11.06 9.66
CA LEU A 51 -11.98 -11.26 8.60
C LEU A 51 -11.86 -12.73 8.24
N GLU A 52 -11.52 -13.00 6.99
CA GLU A 52 -11.21 -14.36 6.53
C GLU A 52 -9.71 -14.63 6.71
N ALA A 53 -9.34 -15.59 7.55
CA ALA A 53 -7.96 -16.00 7.73
C ALA A 53 -7.43 -16.70 6.47
N GLN A 54 -6.21 -16.33 6.06
CA GLN A 54 -5.48 -16.87 4.92
C GLN A 54 -4.17 -17.46 5.44
N PRO A 55 -4.17 -18.73 5.91
CA PRO A 55 -2.96 -19.39 6.39
C PRO A 55 -2.01 -19.69 5.23
N GLY A 56 -0.75 -19.95 5.55
CA GLY A 56 0.19 -20.52 4.58
C GLY A 56 -0.11 -22.00 4.30
N ASP A 57 0.63 -22.57 3.36
CA ASP A 57 0.48 -23.98 2.97
C ASP A 57 0.79 -24.92 4.14
N GLU A 58 0.07 -26.04 4.23
CA GLU A 58 0.32 -27.09 5.23
C GLU A 58 1.71 -27.73 5.05
N GLU A 59 2.13 -27.93 3.79
CA GLU A 59 3.46 -28.40 3.44
C GLU A 59 4.38 -27.21 3.21
N VAL A 60 5.31 -26.96 4.13
CA VAL A 60 6.26 -25.84 4.04
C VAL A 60 7.21 -26.04 2.86
N ARG A 61 7.28 -25.02 2.01
CA ARG A 61 8.18 -24.98 0.85
C ARG A 61 9.32 -24.00 1.09
N TRP A 62 10.45 -24.27 0.45
CA TRP A 62 11.68 -23.53 0.65
C TRP A 62 12.08 -22.75 -0.60
N PHE A 63 12.48 -21.50 -0.40
CA PHE A 63 13.10 -20.70 -1.47
C PHE A 63 14.53 -21.15 -1.79
N SER A 64 15.27 -21.61 -0.78
CA SER A 64 16.64 -22.12 -0.94
C SER A 64 16.62 -23.58 -1.40
N PHE A 65 17.48 -23.93 -2.35
CA PHE A 65 17.72 -25.32 -2.74
C PHE A 65 18.65 -26.07 -1.77
N ASP A 66 19.33 -25.38 -0.86
CA ASP A 66 20.20 -25.99 0.14
C ASP A 66 19.39 -26.45 1.36
N PRO A 67 19.26 -27.76 1.62
CA PRO A 67 18.51 -28.26 2.76
C PRO A 67 19.12 -27.92 4.12
N ALA A 68 20.41 -27.61 4.19
CA ALA A 68 21.07 -27.31 5.45
C ALA A 68 20.58 -26.01 6.10
N VAL A 69 19.97 -25.12 5.31
CA VAL A 69 19.42 -23.83 5.78
C VAL A 69 17.89 -23.85 5.92
N HIS A 70 17.26 -25.00 5.74
CA HIS A 70 15.82 -25.16 5.92
C HIS A 70 15.51 -25.16 7.43
N VAL A 71 14.91 -24.07 7.90
CA VAL A 71 14.52 -23.90 9.29
C VAL A 71 13.03 -23.59 9.37
N GLU A 72 12.26 -24.53 9.91
CA GLU A 72 10.81 -24.35 10.02
C GLU A 72 10.48 -23.32 11.09
N GLN A 73 9.44 -22.53 10.85
CA GLN A 73 8.97 -21.49 11.74
C GLN A 73 7.44 -21.53 11.79
N ALA A 74 6.86 -21.22 12.95
CA ALA A 74 5.41 -21.13 13.08
C ALA A 74 4.86 -20.13 12.04
N GLN A 75 3.96 -20.57 11.16
CA GLN A 75 3.39 -19.68 10.15
C GLN A 75 2.41 -18.69 10.79
N VAL A 76 2.37 -17.46 10.29
CA VAL A 76 1.43 -16.43 10.74
C VAL A 76 0.46 -16.17 9.59
N ALA A 77 -0.84 -16.27 9.86
CA ALA A 77 -1.85 -16.07 8.83
C ALA A 77 -1.97 -14.58 8.44
N CYS A 78 -2.17 -14.34 7.15
CA CYS A 78 -2.72 -13.07 6.68
C CYS A 78 -4.24 -13.08 6.85
N HIS A 79 -4.88 -11.93 6.73
CA HIS A 79 -6.34 -11.83 6.82
C HIS A 79 -6.90 -11.05 5.64
N LEU A 80 -7.99 -11.54 5.05
CA LEU A 80 -8.64 -10.94 3.91
C LEU A 80 -9.84 -10.09 4.37
N THR A 81 -9.87 -8.84 3.89
CA THR A 81 -11.04 -7.97 3.92
C THR A 81 -11.31 -7.42 2.53
N ARG A 82 -12.32 -6.57 2.40
CA ARG A 82 -12.72 -6.00 1.12
C ARG A 82 -13.18 -4.55 1.24
N THR A 83 -13.00 -3.79 0.17
CA THR A 83 -13.61 -2.46 0.06
C THR A 83 -15.14 -2.57 -0.06
N THR A 84 -15.83 -1.55 0.43
CA THR A 84 -17.30 -1.45 0.43
C THR A 84 -17.77 -0.29 -0.43
N ALA A 85 -19.06 -0.21 -0.73
CA ALA A 85 -19.65 0.94 -1.42
C ALA A 85 -19.35 2.28 -0.71
N ALA A 86 -19.28 2.27 0.63
CA ALA A 86 -18.89 3.44 1.41
C ALA A 86 -17.43 3.85 1.15
N THR A 87 -16.52 2.87 1.05
CA THR A 87 -15.12 3.13 0.66
C THR A 87 -15.05 3.81 -0.70
N HIS A 88 -15.79 3.29 -1.69
CA HIS A 88 -15.78 3.83 -3.05
C HIS A 88 -16.35 5.23 -3.10
N ALA A 89 -17.51 5.47 -2.49
CA ALA A 89 -18.14 6.78 -2.44
C ALA A 89 -17.23 7.84 -1.79
N LEU A 90 -16.54 7.50 -0.69
CA LEU A 90 -15.63 8.44 -0.03
C LEU A 90 -14.43 8.77 -0.93
N ILE A 91 -13.88 7.79 -1.64
CA ILE A 91 -12.77 8.01 -2.57
C ILE A 91 -13.22 8.87 -3.74
N GLU A 92 -14.34 8.54 -4.39
CA GLU A 92 -14.87 9.25 -5.55
C GLU A 92 -15.15 10.72 -5.23
N ALA A 93 -15.76 11.01 -4.08
CA ALA A 93 -16.02 12.37 -3.62
C ALA A 93 -14.75 13.20 -3.43
N ASN A 94 -13.59 12.55 -3.21
CA ASN A 94 -12.33 13.21 -2.84
C ASN A 94 -11.19 12.97 -3.85
N LEU A 95 -11.47 12.43 -5.05
CA LEU A 95 -10.44 12.15 -6.07
C LEU A 95 -9.57 13.37 -6.38
N HIS A 96 -10.18 14.55 -6.46
CA HIS A 96 -9.52 15.83 -6.74
C HIS A 96 -8.47 16.24 -5.69
N GLU A 97 -8.45 15.59 -4.52
CA GLU A 97 -7.46 15.81 -3.47
C GLU A 97 -6.25 14.89 -3.57
N THR A 98 -6.30 13.90 -4.45
CA THR A 98 -5.15 13.05 -4.74
C THR A 98 -4.12 13.82 -5.57
N PRO A 99 -2.82 13.52 -5.44
CA PRO A 99 -1.81 14.23 -6.22
C PRO A 99 -1.92 13.95 -7.73
N THR A 100 -2.43 12.78 -8.12
CA THR A 100 -2.56 12.36 -9.52
C THR A 100 -3.79 13.01 -10.17
N TYR A 101 -5.00 12.82 -9.62
CA TYR A 101 -6.23 13.37 -10.20
C TYR A 101 -6.42 14.87 -9.93
N GLY A 102 -5.82 15.40 -8.85
CA GLY A 102 -5.79 16.83 -8.58
C GLY A 102 -4.78 17.61 -9.43
N GLY A 103 -3.92 16.94 -10.22
CA GLY A 103 -2.95 17.58 -11.11
C GLY A 103 -1.73 18.17 -10.41
N TRP A 104 -1.51 17.85 -9.13
CA TRP A 104 -0.46 18.46 -8.30
C TRP A 104 0.91 17.78 -8.41
N VAL A 105 0.96 16.54 -8.92
CA VAL A 105 2.22 15.79 -9.12
C VAL A 105 2.29 15.24 -10.52
N ALA A 106 3.35 15.61 -11.24
CA ALA A 106 3.75 14.99 -12.49
C ALA A 106 4.58 13.73 -12.21
N GLY A 107 4.12 12.58 -12.69
CA GLY A 107 4.84 11.31 -12.60
C GLY A 107 3.98 10.17 -13.10
N LYS A 108 4.53 9.35 -14.01
CA LYS A 108 3.82 8.15 -14.47
C LYS A 108 3.81 7.14 -13.32
N GLY A 109 2.61 6.84 -12.80
CA GLY A 109 2.43 5.73 -11.87
C GLY A 109 2.61 4.37 -12.56
N PRO A 110 2.90 3.30 -11.81
CA PRO A 110 2.97 1.96 -12.38
C PRO A 110 1.62 1.59 -13.03
N ARG A 111 1.68 0.99 -14.23
CA ARG A 111 0.47 0.54 -14.93
C ARG A 111 -0.27 -0.56 -14.17
N TYR A 112 0.46 -1.43 -13.46
CA TYR A 112 0.00 -2.72 -12.94
C TYR A 112 -0.31 -2.76 -11.44
N CYS A 113 0.23 -1.82 -10.64
CA CYS A 113 -0.05 -1.71 -9.20
C CYS A 113 -0.58 -0.32 -8.84
N PRO A 114 -1.79 0.04 -9.33
CA PRO A 114 -2.41 1.32 -9.04
C PRO A 114 -2.76 1.47 -7.56
N SER A 115 -2.80 2.73 -7.08
CA SER A 115 -3.42 3.06 -5.80
C SER A 115 -4.89 2.67 -5.78
N ILE A 116 -5.50 2.59 -4.60
CA ILE A 116 -6.92 2.21 -4.49
C ILE A 116 -7.84 3.18 -5.24
N GLU A 117 -7.54 4.48 -5.22
CA GLU A 117 -8.27 5.46 -6.03
C GLU A 117 -8.15 5.21 -7.54
N ASP A 118 -6.96 4.83 -8.02
CA ASP A 118 -6.74 4.51 -9.43
C ASP A 118 -7.47 3.21 -9.81
N LYS A 119 -7.52 2.21 -8.91
CA LYS A 119 -8.27 0.95 -9.12
C LYS A 119 -9.75 1.23 -9.30
N ILE A 120 -10.33 2.04 -8.42
CA ILE A 120 -11.77 2.37 -8.44
C ILE A 120 -12.13 3.15 -9.71
N VAL A 121 -11.30 4.12 -10.11
CA VAL A 121 -11.55 4.89 -11.34
C VAL A 121 -11.41 4.04 -12.61
N ARG A 122 -10.46 3.09 -12.64
CA ARG A 122 -10.21 2.25 -13.83
C ARG A 122 -11.18 1.07 -13.94
N PHE A 123 -11.61 0.50 -12.82
CA PHE A 123 -12.44 -0.70 -12.74
C PHE A 123 -13.77 -0.39 -12.06
N LYS A 124 -14.48 0.62 -12.56
CA LYS A 124 -15.74 1.14 -12.00
C LYS A 124 -16.88 0.11 -11.98
N ASP A 125 -16.76 -0.93 -12.79
CA ASP A 125 -17.69 -2.06 -12.85
C ASP A 125 -17.57 -3.00 -11.63
N LYS A 126 -16.51 -2.87 -10.82
CA LYS A 126 -16.29 -3.70 -9.64
C LYS A 126 -16.86 -3.04 -8.40
N ASP A 127 -17.82 -3.69 -7.76
CA ASP A 127 -18.40 -3.20 -6.50
C ASP A 127 -17.44 -3.31 -5.30
N SER A 128 -16.34 -4.06 -5.43
CA SER A 128 -15.44 -4.36 -4.31
C SER A 128 -14.06 -4.84 -4.76
N HIS A 129 -13.03 -4.47 -4.00
CA HIS A 129 -11.64 -4.91 -4.18
C HIS A 129 -11.14 -5.65 -2.93
N GLN A 130 -10.36 -6.71 -3.12
CA GLN A 130 -9.69 -7.43 -2.03
C GLN A 130 -8.58 -6.59 -1.42
N VAL A 131 -8.45 -6.71 -0.09
CA VAL A 131 -7.41 -6.08 0.72
C VAL A 131 -6.89 -7.13 1.70
N PHE A 132 -5.57 -7.32 1.76
CA PHE A 132 -4.95 -8.22 2.74
C PHE A 132 -4.37 -7.41 3.90
N LEU A 133 -4.59 -7.90 5.12
CA LEU A 133 -3.88 -7.45 6.31
C LEU A 133 -2.74 -8.43 6.57
N GLU A 134 -1.52 -7.94 6.37
CA GLU A 134 -0.28 -8.72 6.47
C GLU A 134 0.51 -8.26 7.70
N PRO A 135 0.83 -9.15 8.65
CA PRO A 135 1.71 -8.81 9.77
C PRO A 135 3.11 -8.42 9.27
N GLU A 136 3.63 -7.25 9.67
CA GLU A 136 4.99 -6.85 9.28
C GLU A 136 6.09 -7.57 10.11
N GLY A 137 5.70 -8.31 11.13
CA GLY A 137 6.58 -9.16 11.92
C GLY A 137 5.85 -9.87 13.06
N ARG A 138 6.56 -10.77 13.76
CA ARG A 138 5.99 -11.56 14.88
C ARG A 138 5.75 -10.71 16.13
N ASP A 139 6.70 -9.82 16.40
CA ASP A 139 6.77 -9.06 17.65
C ASP A 139 6.35 -7.59 17.50
N THR A 140 5.93 -7.18 16.31
CA THR A 140 5.37 -5.84 16.05
C THR A 140 3.84 -5.88 16.02
N PRO A 141 3.17 -4.83 16.51
CA PRO A 141 1.72 -4.70 16.33
C PRO A 141 1.34 -4.24 14.93
N GLU A 142 2.30 -3.86 14.06
CA GLU A 142 1.99 -3.27 12.76
C GLU A 142 1.47 -4.29 11.74
N LEU A 143 0.34 -3.97 11.13
CA LEU A 143 -0.21 -4.65 9.97
C LEU A 143 -0.11 -3.77 8.72
N TYR A 144 0.38 -4.33 7.63
CA TYR A 144 0.38 -3.73 6.31
C TYR A 144 -0.96 -3.98 5.60
N VAL A 145 -1.61 -2.92 5.14
CA VAL A 145 -2.93 -2.99 4.47
C VAL A 145 -2.75 -3.15 2.95
N GLN A 146 -2.28 -4.33 2.54
CA GLN A 146 -1.92 -4.65 1.17
C GLN A 146 -3.10 -4.47 0.21
N GLY A 147 -2.85 -3.78 -0.90
CA GLY A 147 -3.87 -3.48 -1.91
C GLY A 147 -4.58 -2.13 -1.72
N PHE A 148 -4.34 -1.44 -0.59
CA PHE A 148 -4.98 -0.19 -0.19
C PHE A 148 -4.02 1.01 -0.16
N SER A 149 -3.01 1.04 -1.04
CA SER A 149 -2.11 2.20 -1.18
C SER A 149 -2.90 3.42 -1.67
N THR A 150 -2.62 4.60 -1.11
CA THR A 150 -3.37 5.81 -1.49
C THR A 150 -2.52 7.08 -1.44
N GLY A 151 -2.81 8.01 -2.33
CA GLY A 151 -2.32 9.37 -2.31
C GLY A 151 -3.21 10.34 -1.56
N LEU A 152 -4.38 9.91 -1.04
CA LEU A 152 -5.35 10.79 -0.39
C LEU A 152 -4.77 11.48 0.86
N PRO A 153 -5.29 12.67 1.23
CA PRO A 153 -4.91 13.36 2.45
C PRO A 153 -5.09 12.50 3.70
N GLU A 154 -4.14 12.57 4.62
CA GLU A 154 -4.12 11.86 5.91
C GLU A 154 -5.46 11.96 6.66
N ARG A 155 -6.08 13.14 6.70
CA ARG A 155 -7.37 13.38 7.38
C ARG A 155 -8.52 12.51 6.88
N LEU A 156 -8.42 11.95 5.67
CA LEU A 156 -9.41 11.05 5.09
C LEU A 156 -9.05 9.57 5.27
N GLN A 157 -7.76 9.25 5.50
CA GLN A 157 -7.28 7.87 5.48
C GLN A 157 -7.83 7.04 6.62
N LEU A 158 -7.95 7.59 7.83
CA LEU A 158 -8.54 6.86 8.96
C LEU A 158 -10.01 6.49 8.67
N GLY A 159 -10.79 7.46 8.19
CA GLY A 159 -12.18 7.21 7.81
C GLY A 159 -12.30 6.16 6.69
N LEU A 160 -11.36 6.14 5.73
CA LEU A 160 -11.32 5.10 4.70
C LEU A 160 -11.04 3.71 5.28
N LEU A 161 -10.05 3.59 6.16
CA LEU A 161 -9.72 2.31 6.79
C LEU A 161 -10.93 1.74 7.55
N GLN A 162 -11.66 2.58 8.28
CA GLN A 162 -12.87 2.21 9.03
C GLN A 162 -14.06 1.79 8.15
N THR A 163 -14.00 2.01 6.83
CA THR A 163 -15.02 1.46 5.90
C THR A 163 -14.76 0.02 5.50
N LEU A 164 -13.57 -0.53 5.80
CA LEU A 164 -13.22 -1.91 5.53
C LEU A 164 -13.72 -2.78 6.70
N PRO A 165 -14.47 -3.87 6.45
CA PRO A 165 -14.90 -4.76 7.52
C PRO A 165 -13.72 -5.25 8.37
N GLY A 166 -13.83 -5.13 9.69
CA GLY A 166 -12.80 -5.54 10.66
C GLY A 166 -11.80 -4.44 11.05
N LEU A 167 -11.76 -3.32 10.34
CA LEU A 167 -10.92 -2.14 10.65
C LEU A 167 -11.75 -0.97 11.20
#